data_AF-A0A955YV08-F1
#
_entry.id   AF-A0A955YV08-F1
#
_cell.length_a   1.000
_cell.length_b   1.000
_cell.length_c   1.000
_cell.angle_alpha   90.00
_cell.angle_beta   90.00
_cell.angle_gamma   90.00
#
_symmetry.space_group_name_H-M   'P 1'
#
loop_
_entity.id
_entity.type
_entity.pdbx_description
1 polymer ?
#
loop_
_entity_poly.entity_id
_entity_poly.type
_entity_poly.pdbx_seq_one_letter_code
_entity_poly.pdbx_strand_id
1 'polypeptide(L)'
;MRIAFERDLPCSVEQAFAWVSVPERMNRWSRATVSCHRPGDGPHPGGLGAVRTVRLAQVGTPVLWEIVDRSEPPHVLGYEVFEGSPFTSHRGLVTLEPARGGTALRWEMAFEGVGPGWLQAPRLGGLVRRFIEPEVRRSLDTLVIVAKEQGPVPSLPPPRDLSEPGAMAALYVDAERVRREQESTAADLRFAEDPLYWFAQAYQFVTEGTVAACRASKLVHPAWALRLVPCFHRYFIENLRAFLGDGDVEAHWQAAFSAARKPEPSPFLQMTQSVVHGVRAHLEEDLPRVLAEVYVRDYQGRADYARFRGDYYALGHVLEGAGERLLREVPTQGVPKRVRALRGLFPKTAVDRAVRGAYDDLPTKRRQAFERGERLVRLLGRKSVRPPSLFPGSTGD
;
A
#
# COMPACT_ATOMS: atom_id res chain seq x y z
N MET A 1 13.75 11.27 -11.55
CA MET A 1 15.22 11.08 -11.56
C MET A 1 15.51 9.60 -11.42
N ARG A 2 16.44 9.05 -12.19
CA ARG A 2 16.92 7.67 -12.03
C ARG A 2 18.43 7.66 -11.86
N ILE A 3 18.92 6.79 -10.97
CA ILE A 3 20.35 6.58 -10.72
C ILE A 3 20.57 5.07 -10.73
N ALA A 4 21.65 4.61 -11.35
CA ALA A 4 22.02 3.20 -11.38
C ALA A 4 23.48 3.05 -10.94
N PHE A 5 23.76 1.95 -10.25
CA PHE A 5 25.08 1.57 -9.79
C PHE A 5 25.34 0.12 -10.17
N GLU A 6 26.58 -0.17 -10.54
CA GLU A 6 27.03 -1.52 -10.92
C GLU A 6 28.29 -1.89 -10.15
N ARG A 7 28.38 -3.13 -9.68
CA ARG A 7 29.56 -3.70 -9.01
C ARG A 7 29.64 -5.19 -9.26
N ASP A 8 30.86 -5.71 -9.39
CA ASP A 8 31.13 -7.14 -9.33
C ASP A 8 31.46 -7.54 -7.89
N LEU A 9 30.71 -8.51 -7.37
CA LEU A 9 30.89 -9.06 -6.03
C LEU A 9 31.62 -10.39 -6.10
N PRO A 10 32.70 -10.59 -5.32
CA PRO A 10 33.49 -11.82 -5.33
C PRO A 10 32.84 -12.94 -4.49
N CYS A 11 31.55 -13.19 -4.70
CA CYS A 11 30.76 -14.18 -3.96
C CYS A 11 29.65 -14.78 -4.83
N SER A 12 29.02 -15.86 -4.36
CA SER A 12 27.90 -16.49 -5.07
C SER A 12 26.67 -15.58 -5.09
N VAL A 13 25.74 -15.82 -6.02
CA VAL A 13 24.52 -15.00 -6.14
C VAL A 13 23.66 -15.08 -4.87
N GLU A 14 23.65 -16.23 -4.20
CA GLU A 14 22.94 -16.41 -2.92
C GLU A 14 23.60 -15.64 -1.78
N GLN A 15 24.94 -15.59 -1.76
CA GLN A 15 25.68 -14.77 -0.80
C GLN A 15 25.42 -13.28 -1.06
N ALA A 16 25.47 -12.85 -2.33
CA ALA A 16 25.16 -11.49 -2.75
C ALA A 16 23.73 -11.10 -2.35
N PHE A 17 22.75 -11.99 -2.57
CA PHE A 17 21.36 -11.77 -2.16
C PHE A 17 21.26 -11.54 -0.65
N ALA A 18 21.93 -12.38 0.15
CA ALA A 18 21.95 -12.20 1.60
C ALA A 18 22.57 -10.85 2.02
N TRP A 19 23.63 -10.39 1.33
CA TRP A 19 24.26 -9.10 1.61
C TRP A 19 23.34 -7.89 1.39
N VAL A 20 22.41 -7.97 0.43
CA VAL A 20 21.51 -6.86 0.08
C VAL A 20 20.13 -6.95 0.73
N SER A 21 19.79 -8.10 1.33
CA SER A 21 18.44 -8.36 1.87
C SER A 21 18.38 -8.51 3.39
N VAL A 22 19.47 -8.92 4.03
CA VAL A 22 19.53 -9.17 5.49
C VAL A 22 20.06 -7.94 6.23
N PRO A 23 19.27 -7.27 7.09
CA PRO A 23 19.69 -6.01 7.74
C PRO A 23 21.02 -6.09 8.48
N GLU A 24 21.29 -7.18 9.20
CA GLU A 24 22.53 -7.39 9.94
C GLU A 24 23.74 -7.39 9.01
N ARG A 25 23.58 -7.91 7.79
CA ARG A 25 24.62 -7.89 6.75
C ARG A 25 24.70 -6.53 6.06
N MET A 26 23.55 -5.92 5.75
CA MET A 26 23.48 -4.57 5.18
C MET A 26 24.24 -3.57 6.03
N ASN A 27 24.08 -3.63 7.36
CA ASN A 27 24.73 -2.73 8.31
C ASN A 27 26.25 -2.86 8.39
N ARG A 28 26.86 -3.88 7.76
CA ARG A 28 28.32 -4.04 7.70
C ARG A 28 28.95 -3.26 6.54
N TRP A 29 28.17 -2.89 5.52
CA TRP A 29 28.66 -2.18 4.34
C TRP A 29 27.93 -0.87 4.06
N SER A 30 26.66 -0.78 4.44
CA SER A 30 25.84 0.41 4.26
C SER A 30 26.23 1.49 5.25
N ARG A 31 26.43 2.72 4.75
CA ARG A 31 26.58 3.89 5.62
C ARG A 31 25.26 4.31 6.28
N ALA A 32 24.12 3.81 5.79
CA ALA A 32 22.82 3.94 6.45
C ALA A 32 22.53 2.69 7.30
N THR A 33 21.95 2.89 8.48
CA THR A 33 21.54 1.79 9.35
C THR A 33 20.15 1.29 8.95
N VAL A 34 20.06 0.01 8.63
CA VAL A 34 18.83 -0.70 8.29
C VAL A 34 18.36 -1.53 9.48
N SER A 35 17.07 -1.51 9.78
CA SER A 35 16.47 -2.36 10.81
C SER A 35 15.18 -2.98 10.27
N CYS A 36 14.97 -4.28 10.53
CA CYS A 36 13.69 -4.92 10.24
C CYS A 36 12.67 -4.50 11.30
N HIS A 37 11.58 -3.86 10.88
CA HIS A 37 10.50 -3.47 11.77
C HIS A 37 9.36 -4.48 11.76
N ARG A 38 9.02 -5.03 10.58
CA ARG A 38 8.03 -6.10 10.44
C ARG A 38 8.52 -7.15 9.44
N PRO A 39 8.35 -8.45 9.73
CA PRO A 39 8.67 -9.50 8.77
C PRO A 39 7.74 -9.45 7.56
N GLY A 40 8.24 -9.97 6.44
CA GLY A 40 7.48 -10.22 5.23
C GLY A 40 6.91 -11.64 5.20
N ASP A 41 6.69 -12.12 3.98
CA ASP A 41 6.30 -13.50 3.68
C ASP A 41 7.46 -14.47 3.93
N GLY A 42 7.22 -15.47 4.78
CA GLY A 42 8.22 -16.45 5.19
C GLY A 42 9.23 -15.92 6.23
N PRO A 43 10.19 -16.77 6.64
CA PRO A 43 11.09 -16.47 7.75
C PRO A 43 12.26 -15.54 7.38
N HIS A 44 12.50 -15.31 6.08
CA HIS A 44 13.67 -14.57 5.62
C HIS A 44 13.42 -13.04 5.65
N PRO A 45 14.39 -12.20 6.12
CA PRO A 45 14.20 -10.74 6.22
C PRO A 45 13.91 -10.01 4.91
N GLY A 46 14.35 -10.57 3.78
CA GLY A 46 14.04 -10.09 2.42
C GLY A 46 12.73 -10.62 1.83
N GLY A 47 11.84 -11.21 2.65
CA GLY A 47 10.53 -11.69 2.20
C GLY A 47 9.62 -10.55 1.75
N LEU A 48 8.72 -10.84 0.81
CA LEU A 48 7.77 -9.85 0.28
C LEU A 48 6.91 -9.24 1.39
N GLY A 49 6.72 -7.92 1.31
CA GLY A 49 5.99 -7.14 2.30
C GLY A 49 6.79 -6.79 3.56
N ALA A 50 8.03 -7.27 3.74
CA ALA A 50 8.85 -6.90 4.90
C ALA A 50 9.00 -5.37 5.01
N VAL A 51 8.82 -4.83 6.21
CA VAL A 51 8.96 -3.38 6.46
C VAL A 51 10.27 -3.14 7.19
N ARG A 52 11.08 -2.26 6.62
CA ARG A 52 12.38 -1.87 7.16
C ARG A 52 12.41 -0.37 7.40
N THR A 53 13.23 0.04 8.37
CA THR A 53 13.58 1.44 8.56
C THR A 53 15.02 1.66 8.15
N VAL A 54 15.28 2.72 7.39
CA VAL A 54 16.61 3.14 6.97
C VAL A 54 16.92 4.49 7.61
N ARG A 55 17.94 4.53 8.48
CA ARG A 55 18.45 5.76 9.11
C ARG A 55 19.72 6.18 8.42
N LEU A 56 19.73 7.37 7.84
CA LEU A 56 20.93 7.93 7.21
C LEU A 56 21.91 8.40 8.30
N ALA A 57 23.22 8.32 8.04
CA ALA A 57 24.26 8.64 9.03
C ALA A 57 24.29 10.11 9.49
N GLN A 58 23.61 11.02 8.79
CA GLN A 58 23.64 12.45 9.09
C GLN A 58 22.62 12.81 10.16
N VAL A 59 23.07 13.50 11.21
CA VAL A 59 22.23 14.01 12.31
C VAL A 59 21.09 14.85 11.75
N GLY A 60 19.85 14.59 12.21
CA GLY A 60 18.66 15.34 11.81
C GLY A 60 18.00 14.88 10.50
N THR A 61 18.52 13.83 9.84
CA THR A 61 17.86 13.25 8.66
C THR A 61 16.63 12.41 9.02
N PRO A 62 15.56 12.43 8.20
CA PRO A 62 14.36 11.66 8.46
C PRO A 62 14.64 10.15 8.37
N VAL A 63 13.94 9.38 9.21
CA VAL A 63 13.91 7.91 9.10
C VAL A 63 13.07 7.55 7.90
N LEU A 64 13.65 6.82 6.95
CA LEU A 64 12.92 6.30 5.80
C LEU A 64 12.27 4.98 6.19
N TRP A 65 10.99 4.81 5.84
CA TRP A 65 10.30 3.54 5.96
C TRP A 65 10.12 2.96 4.59
N GLU A 66 10.66 1.77 4.40
CA GLU A 66 10.59 1.05 3.15
C GLU A 66 9.89 -0.29 3.32
N ILE A 67 9.26 -0.73 2.24
CA ILE A 67 8.62 -2.03 2.13
C ILE A 67 9.26 -2.80 0.99
N VAL A 68 9.56 -4.08 1.22
CA VAL A 68 9.99 -4.99 0.15
C VAL A 68 8.79 -5.28 -0.75
N ASP A 69 8.78 -4.72 -1.95
CA ASP A 69 7.69 -4.85 -2.92
C ASP A 69 8.01 -5.86 -4.04
N ARG A 70 9.26 -6.32 -4.15
CA ARG A 70 9.66 -7.40 -5.06
C ARG A 70 10.72 -8.29 -4.40
N SER A 71 10.59 -9.60 -4.53
CA SER A 71 11.59 -10.55 -4.04
C SER A 71 11.53 -11.81 -4.90
N GLU A 72 12.56 -12.00 -5.72
CA GLU A 72 12.77 -13.20 -6.55
C GLU A 72 14.17 -13.74 -6.25
N PRO A 73 14.37 -14.41 -5.10
CA PRO A 73 15.68 -14.86 -4.69
C PRO A 73 16.24 -15.93 -5.64
N PRO A 74 17.57 -15.97 -5.86
CA PRO A 74 18.57 -15.05 -5.34
C PRO A 74 18.81 -13.80 -6.22
N HIS A 75 17.95 -13.51 -7.20
CA HIS A 75 18.27 -12.59 -8.29
C HIS A 75 17.72 -11.18 -8.14
N VAL A 76 16.56 -10.98 -7.50
CA VAL A 76 15.90 -9.66 -7.49
C VAL A 76 15.39 -9.30 -6.10
N LEU A 77 15.70 -8.07 -5.68
CA LEU A 77 15.11 -7.44 -4.49
C LEU A 77 14.66 -6.02 -4.85
N GLY A 78 13.36 -5.75 -4.72
CA GLY A 78 12.76 -4.43 -4.88
C GLY A 78 12.24 -3.90 -3.56
N TYR A 79 12.28 -2.58 -3.42
CA TYR A 79 11.64 -1.89 -2.31
C TYR A 79 11.08 -0.54 -2.72
N GLU A 80 10.08 -0.08 -1.96
CA GLU A 80 9.50 1.26 -2.06
C GLU A 80 9.57 1.96 -0.70
N VAL A 81 10.05 3.21 -0.69
CA VAL A 81 9.99 4.08 0.48
C VAL A 81 8.65 4.79 0.50
N PHE A 82 7.80 4.43 1.46
CA PHE A 82 6.44 4.93 1.59
C PHE A 82 6.29 6.00 2.69
N GLU A 83 7.28 6.17 3.56
CA GLU A 83 7.28 7.20 4.61
C GLU A 83 8.68 7.79 4.83
N GLY A 84 8.75 9.07 5.24
CA GLY A 84 10.01 9.75 5.58
C GLY A 84 10.83 10.28 4.39
N SER A 85 10.47 9.92 3.16
CA SER A 85 11.11 10.44 1.94
C SER A 85 10.65 11.86 1.61
N PRO A 86 11.54 12.77 1.18
CA PRO A 86 11.15 14.06 0.61
C PRO A 86 10.61 13.93 -0.83
N PHE A 87 10.67 12.73 -1.42
CA PHE A 87 10.16 12.45 -2.75
C PHE A 87 8.75 11.87 -2.70
N THR A 88 7.94 12.17 -3.71
CA THR A 88 6.60 11.59 -3.85
C THR A 88 6.63 10.11 -4.23
N SER A 89 7.72 9.66 -4.87
CA SER A 89 8.05 8.24 -5.03
C SER A 89 9.54 8.04 -4.88
N HIS A 90 9.93 7.00 -4.16
CA HIS A 90 11.32 6.54 -4.06
C HIS A 90 11.31 5.01 -4.07
N ARG A 91 11.81 4.42 -5.15
CA ARG A 91 11.90 2.98 -5.36
C ARG A 91 13.34 2.56 -5.59
N GLY A 92 13.72 1.40 -5.10
CA GLY A 92 14.97 0.75 -5.45
C GLY A 92 14.76 -0.66 -5.95
N LEU A 93 15.57 -1.05 -6.92
CA LEU A 93 15.61 -2.39 -7.50
C LEU A 93 17.05 -2.87 -7.56
N VAL A 94 17.35 -3.95 -6.87
CA VAL A 94 18.62 -4.66 -6.96
C VAL A 94 18.42 -5.91 -7.81
N THR A 95 19.23 -6.04 -8.84
CA THR A 95 19.33 -7.22 -9.70
C THR A 95 20.71 -7.84 -9.54
N LEU A 96 20.76 -9.16 -9.42
CA LEU A 96 21.96 -9.96 -9.21
C LEU A 96 22.03 -11.06 -10.28
N GLU A 97 23.12 -11.08 -11.03
CA GLU A 97 23.36 -12.06 -12.08
C GLU A 97 24.68 -12.80 -11.83
N PRO A 98 24.74 -14.13 -12.04
CA PRO A 98 26.00 -14.85 -12.01
C PRO A 98 27.00 -14.27 -13.03
N ALA A 99 28.23 -14.02 -12.60
CA ALA A 99 29.31 -13.50 -13.44
C ALA A 99 30.57 -14.35 -13.31
N ARG A 100 31.52 -14.18 -14.24
CA ARG A 100 32.79 -14.92 -14.19
C ARG A 100 33.57 -14.52 -12.94
N GLY A 101 33.61 -15.42 -11.95
CA GLY A 101 34.32 -15.19 -10.68
C GLY A 101 33.48 -14.56 -9.57
N GLY A 102 32.15 -14.47 -9.72
CA GLY A 102 31.28 -13.95 -8.68
C GLY A 102 29.87 -13.59 -9.16
N THR A 103 29.39 -12.43 -8.74
CA THR A 103 28.04 -11.94 -9.04
C THR A 103 28.10 -10.50 -9.54
N ALA A 104 27.47 -10.20 -10.67
CA ALA A 104 27.24 -8.84 -11.13
C ALA A 104 26.01 -8.27 -10.40
N LEU A 105 26.20 -7.18 -9.66
CA LEU A 105 25.16 -6.43 -8.99
C LEU A 105 24.82 -5.17 -9.79
N ARG A 106 23.54 -4.97 -10.05
CA ARG A 106 22.98 -3.70 -10.53
C ARG A 106 21.94 -3.18 -9.54
N TRP A 107 22.12 -1.96 -9.05
CA TRP A 107 21.14 -1.29 -8.19
C TRP A 107 20.63 -0.03 -8.86
N GLU A 108 19.35 -0.04 -9.21
CA GLU A 108 18.62 1.11 -9.73
C GLU A 108 17.79 1.76 -8.64
N MET A 109 17.84 3.08 -8.57
CA MET A 109 16.93 3.87 -7.75
C MET A 109 16.19 4.89 -8.60
N ALA A 110 14.87 4.92 -8.45
CA ALA A 110 13.97 5.84 -9.12
C ALA A 110 13.32 6.76 -8.09
N PHE A 111 13.35 8.06 -8.38
CA PHE A 111 12.78 9.11 -7.55
C PHE A 111 11.84 9.98 -8.38
N GLU A 112 10.65 10.27 -7.87
CA GLU A 112 9.69 11.18 -8.50
C GLU A 112 9.24 12.26 -7.53
N GLY A 113 9.19 13.51 -8.03
CA GLY A 113 8.79 14.71 -7.28
C GLY A 113 9.74 15.07 -6.13
N VAL A 114 10.05 16.35 -5.93
CA VAL A 114 10.78 16.82 -4.73
C VAL A 114 9.86 17.75 -3.96
N GLY A 115 9.47 17.33 -2.77
CA GLY A 115 8.78 18.16 -1.77
C GLY A 115 7.38 18.67 -2.17
N PRO A 116 6.71 19.41 -1.25
CA PRO A 116 5.48 20.12 -1.55
C PRO A 116 5.69 21.09 -2.71
N GLY A 117 4.68 21.26 -3.56
CA GLY A 117 4.75 21.86 -4.92
C GLY A 117 5.49 23.19 -5.15
N TRP A 118 5.99 23.87 -4.12
CA TRP A 118 6.85 25.04 -4.22
C TRP A 118 8.36 24.72 -4.34
N LEU A 119 8.78 23.47 -4.16
CA LEU A 119 10.17 23.00 -4.31
C LEU A 119 10.41 22.12 -5.56
N GLN A 120 9.46 22.04 -6.50
CA GLN A 120 9.62 21.26 -7.74
C GLN A 120 10.53 21.95 -8.78
N ALA A 121 11.67 22.47 -8.34
CA ALA A 121 12.68 22.98 -9.25
C ALA A 121 13.47 21.79 -9.86
N PRO A 122 13.57 21.67 -11.19
CA PRO A 122 14.39 20.65 -11.87
C PRO A 122 15.86 20.60 -11.38
N ARG A 123 16.35 21.71 -10.81
CA ARG A 123 17.70 21.85 -10.26
C ARG A 123 17.94 21.07 -8.96
N LEU A 124 16.90 20.74 -8.19
CA LEU A 124 17.03 19.99 -6.93
C LEU A 124 17.34 18.51 -7.17
N GLY A 125 16.85 17.90 -8.26
CA GLY A 125 17.21 16.53 -8.62
C GLY A 125 18.72 16.36 -8.84
N GLY A 126 19.38 17.34 -9.48
CA GLY A 126 20.83 17.32 -9.66
C GLY A 126 21.60 17.46 -8.34
N LEU A 127 21.11 18.26 -7.40
CA LEU A 127 21.71 18.40 -6.06
C LEU A 127 21.57 17.12 -5.25
N VAL A 128 20.37 16.54 -5.20
CA VAL A 128 20.11 15.25 -4.54
C VAL A 128 21.05 14.18 -5.08
N ARG A 129 21.16 14.06 -6.41
CA ARG A 129 22.08 13.11 -7.05
C ARG A 129 23.52 13.30 -6.56
N ARG A 130 23.99 14.55 -6.48
CA ARG A 130 25.33 14.88 -5.97
C ARG A 130 25.55 14.48 -4.51
N PHE A 131 24.50 14.42 -3.69
CA PHE A 131 24.60 13.98 -2.30
C PHE A 131 24.46 12.46 -2.12
N ILE A 132 23.50 11.83 -2.81
CA ILE A 132 23.22 10.39 -2.66
C ILE A 132 24.29 9.54 -3.35
N GLU A 133 24.71 9.93 -4.57
CA GLU A 133 25.56 9.09 -5.42
C GLU A 133 26.93 8.77 -4.77
N PRO A 134 27.65 9.72 -4.14
CA PRO A 134 28.91 9.43 -3.46
C PRO A 134 28.75 8.49 -2.25
N GLU A 135 27.71 8.68 -1.44
CA GLU A 135 27.48 7.87 -0.23
C GLU A 135 27.11 6.42 -0.59
N VAL A 136 26.30 6.24 -1.64
CA VAL A 136 25.92 4.92 -2.14
C VAL A 136 27.12 4.24 -2.80
N ARG A 137 27.93 4.95 -3.59
CA ARG A 137 29.18 4.41 -4.15
C ARG A 137 30.13 3.92 -3.05
N ARG A 138 30.37 4.73 -2.02
CA ARG A 138 31.22 4.34 -0.87
C ARG A 138 30.70 3.10 -0.15
N SER A 139 29.38 3.03 0.05
CA SER A 139 28.73 1.87 0.66
C SER A 139 28.94 0.61 -0.20
N LEU A 140 28.74 0.73 -1.51
CA LEU A 140 28.95 -0.36 -2.47
C LEU A 140 30.42 -0.78 -2.59
N ASP A 141 31.36 0.15 -2.47
CA ASP A 141 32.79 -0.18 -2.44
C ASP A 141 33.14 -0.99 -1.18
N THR A 142 32.49 -0.67 -0.04
CA THR A 142 32.61 -1.47 1.19
C THR A 142 31.94 -2.84 1.04
N LEU A 143 30.82 -2.91 0.32
CA LEU A 143 30.14 -4.18 0.00
C LEU A 143 31.08 -5.12 -0.76
N VAL A 144 31.81 -4.63 -1.77
CA VAL A 144 32.80 -5.45 -2.51
C VAL A 144 33.88 -6.03 -1.58
N ILE A 145 34.29 -5.28 -0.56
CA ILE A 145 35.29 -5.71 0.43
C ILE A 145 34.72 -6.82 1.31
N VAL A 146 33.56 -6.57 1.97
CA VAL A 146 32.97 -7.54 2.91
C VAL A 146 32.38 -8.76 2.20
N ALA A 147 32.01 -8.66 0.93
CA ALA A 147 31.50 -9.78 0.13
C ALA A 147 32.53 -10.89 -0.07
N LYS A 148 33.83 -10.62 0.11
CA LYS A 148 34.89 -11.65 0.13
C LYS A 148 34.76 -12.61 1.30
N GLU A 149 34.09 -12.19 2.37
CA GLU A 149 33.87 -13.04 3.52
C GLU A 149 32.89 -14.16 3.18
N GLN A 150 33.35 -15.39 3.32
CA GLN A 150 32.50 -16.56 3.22
C GLN A 150 31.82 -16.81 4.56
N GLY A 151 30.51 -17.03 4.51
CA GLY A 151 29.72 -17.35 5.69
C GLY A 151 28.50 -18.19 5.31
N PRO A 152 27.75 -18.68 6.32
CA PRO A 152 26.55 -19.47 6.07
C PRO A 152 25.58 -18.66 5.22
N VAL A 153 25.05 -19.24 4.15
CA VAL A 153 24.03 -18.60 3.34
C VAL A 153 22.68 -18.76 4.06
N PRO A 154 21.99 -17.67 4.44
CA PRO A 154 20.66 -17.77 5.00
C PRO A 154 19.73 -18.51 4.03
N SER A 155 18.78 -19.29 4.57
CA SER A 155 17.77 -19.93 3.74
C SER A 155 17.01 -18.86 2.95
N LEU A 156 17.04 -18.95 1.62
CA LEU A 156 16.35 -18.01 0.75
C LEU A 156 14.83 -18.04 1.04
N PRO A 157 14.12 -16.91 0.85
CA PRO A 157 12.67 -16.92 0.88
C PRO A 157 12.12 -18.01 -0.05
N PRO A 158 11.12 -18.82 0.37
CA PRO A 158 10.55 -19.84 -0.49
C PRO A 158 9.87 -19.19 -1.71
N PRO A 159 10.07 -19.72 -2.92
CA PRO A 159 9.30 -19.26 -4.07
C PRO A 159 7.82 -19.63 -3.84
N ARG A 160 6.96 -18.62 -3.79
CA ARG A 160 5.51 -18.77 -3.72
C ARG A 160 4.93 -18.00 -4.88
N ASP A 161 4.45 -18.70 -5.89
CA ASP A 161 3.72 -18.07 -6.99
C ASP A 161 2.24 -17.93 -6.63
N LEU A 162 1.76 -16.70 -6.64
CA LEU A 162 0.34 -16.37 -6.46
C LEU A 162 -0.27 -15.83 -7.76
N SER A 163 0.36 -16.09 -8.90
CA SER A 163 -0.22 -15.79 -10.20
C SER A 163 -1.50 -16.61 -10.40
N GLU A 164 -2.56 -15.95 -10.88
CA GLU A 164 -3.87 -16.56 -11.09
C GLU A 164 -4.43 -16.20 -12.47
N PRO A 165 -3.68 -16.44 -13.57
CA PRO A 165 -4.07 -15.96 -14.90
C PRO A 165 -5.46 -16.45 -15.32
N GLY A 166 -5.85 -17.66 -14.93
CA GLY A 166 -7.18 -18.22 -15.21
C GLY A 166 -8.35 -17.52 -14.50
N ALA A 167 -8.11 -16.86 -13.36
CA ALA A 167 -9.15 -16.12 -12.62
C ALA A 167 -9.24 -14.65 -13.02
N MET A 168 -8.17 -14.08 -13.60
CA MET A 168 -8.07 -12.64 -13.86
C MET A 168 -9.20 -12.07 -14.70
N ALA A 169 -9.63 -12.77 -15.75
CA ALA A 169 -10.70 -12.29 -16.62
C ALA A 169 -12.02 -12.12 -15.85
N ALA A 170 -12.40 -13.12 -15.04
CA ALA A 170 -13.60 -13.06 -14.21
C ALA A 170 -13.51 -11.96 -13.14
N LEU A 171 -12.35 -11.82 -12.48
CA LEU A 171 -12.12 -10.78 -11.49
C LEU A 171 -12.26 -9.36 -12.06
N TYR A 172 -11.78 -9.13 -13.29
CA TYR A 172 -11.99 -7.85 -13.97
C TYR A 172 -13.45 -7.61 -14.33
N VAL A 173 -14.18 -8.63 -14.76
CA VAL A 173 -15.62 -8.53 -15.05
C VAL A 173 -16.38 -8.18 -13.77
N ASP A 174 -16.08 -8.82 -12.65
CA ASP A 174 -16.71 -8.52 -11.36
C ASP A 174 -16.40 -7.11 -10.87
N ALA A 175 -15.14 -6.68 -10.94
CA ALA A 175 -14.76 -5.32 -10.55
C ALA A 175 -15.42 -4.25 -11.43
N GLU A 176 -15.56 -4.51 -12.74
CA GLU A 176 -16.23 -3.59 -13.66
C GLU A 176 -17.75 -3.54 -13.43
N ARG A 177 -18.37 -4.69 -13.11
CA ARG A 177 -19.79 -4.74 -12.70
C ARG A 177 -20.02 -3.89 -11.44
N VAL A 178 -19.17 -4.05 -10.43
CA VAL A 178 -19.20 -3.24 -9.20
C VAL A 178 -19.03 -1.75 -9.52
N ARG A 179 -18.05 -1.40 -10.36
CA ARG A 179 -17.82 0.00 -10.77
C ARG A 179 -19.08 0.64 -11.37
N ARG A 180 -19.77 -0.07 -12.26
CA ARG A 180 -21.01 0.42 -12.90
C ARG A 180 -22.14 0.57 -11.89
N GLU A 181 -22.27 -0.34 -10.95
CA GLU A 181 -23.27 -0.23 -9.87
C GLU A 181 -22.98 0.98 -8.96
N GLN A 182 -21.71 1.21 -8.62
CA GLN A 182 -21.29 2.38 -7.85
C GLN A 182 -21.55 3.69 -8.62
N GLU A 183 -21.31 3.70 -9.93
CA GLU A 183 -21.61 4.84 -10.81
C GLU A 183 -23.11 5.14 -10.84
N SER A 184 -23.96 4.13 -11.02
CA SER A 184 -25.43 4.29 -10.94
C SER A 184 -25.86 4.82 -9.57
N THR A 185 -25.34 4.22 -8.49
CA THR A 185 -25.68 4.63 -7.12
C THR A 185 -25.29 6.08 -6.85
N ALA A 186 -24.11 6.51 -7.28
CA ALA A 186 -23.68 7.90 -7.13
C ALA A 186 -24.56 8.83 -7.98
N ALA A 187 -24.94 8.44 -9.20
CA ALA A 187 -25.84 9.23 -10.04
C ALA A 187 -27.23 9.40 -9.40
N ASP A 188 -27.80 8.34 -8.83
CA ASP A 188 -29.10 8.37 -8.15
C ASP A 188 -29.06 9.29 -6.92
N LEU A 189 -28.01 9.19 -6.09
CA LEU A 189 -27.82 10.07 -4.93
C LEU A 189 -27.62 11.53 -5.36
N ARG A 190 -26.91 11.78 -6.46
CA ARG A 190 -26.72 13.12 -7.02
C ARG A 190 -28.04 13.70 -7.49
N PHE A 191 -28.86 12.91 -8.19
CA PHE A 191 -30.17 13.31 -8.67
C PHE A 191 -31.13 13.65 -7.52
N ALA A 192 -31.05 12.90 -6.42
CA ALA A 192 -31.81 13.17 -5.19
C ALA A 192 -31.24 14.32 -4.33
N GLU A 193 -30.16 14.98 -4.77
CA GLU A 193 -29.43 15.99 -3.99
C GLU A 193 -28.97 15.50 -2.61
N ASP A 194 -28.72 14.19 -2.46
CA ASP A 194 -28.33 13.58 -1.21
C ASP A 194 -26.82 13.77 -0.94
N PRO A 195 -26.40 14.34 0.22
CA PRO A 195 -25.00 14.48 0.59
C PRO A 195 -24.18 13.17 0.60
N LEU A 196 -24.83 12.01 0.69
CA LEU A 196 -24.16 10.71 0.57
C LEU A 196 -23.49 10.50 -0.79
N TYR A 197 -23.90 11.24 -1.82
CA TYR A 197 -23.27 11.27 -3.14
C TYR A 197 -21.74 11.41 -3.05
N TRP A 198 -21.23 12.31 -2.22
CA TRP A 198 -19.80 12.64 -2.20
C TRP A 198 -18.93 11.44 -1.84
N PHE A 199 -19.33 10.65 -0.84
CA PHE A 199 -18.62 9.44 -0.49
C PHE A 199 -18.84 8.32 -1.52
N ALA A 200 -20.07 8.14 -2.03
CA ALA A 200 -20.35 7.16 -3.08
C ALA A 200 -19.51 7.39 -4.35
N GLN A 201 -19.35 8.65 -4.76
CA GLN A 201 -18.51 9.06 -5.88
C GLN A 201 -17.02 8.82 -5.61
N ALA A 202 -16.53 9.14 -4.40
CA ALA A 202 -15.16 8.82 -4.01
C ALA A 202 -14.90 7.31 -4.10
N TYR A 203 -15.86 6.50 -3.65
CA TYR A 203 -15.77 5.04 -3.67
C TYR A 203 -15.67 4.48 -5.09
N GLN A 204 -16.49 4.99 -6.00
CA GLN A 204 -16.42 4.69 -7.42
C GLN A 204 -15.06 5.05 -8.04
N PHE A 205 -14.49 6.22 -7.71
CA PHE A 205 -13.16 6.61 -8.17
C PHE A 205 -12.03 5.72 -7.62
N VAL A 206 -12.15 5.22 -6.39
CA VAL A 206 -11.18 4.28 -5.80
C VAL A 206 -11.24 2.92 -6.50
N THR A 207 -12.43 2.42 -6.80
CA THR A 207 -12.60 1.19 -7.61
C THR A 207 -11.94 1.34 -8.97
N GLU A 208 -12.21 2.45 -9.67
CA GLU A 208 -11.60 2.77 -10.96
C GLU A 208 -10.07 2.79 -10.90
N GLY A 209 -9.52 3.51 -9.92
CA GLY A 209 -8.07 3.60 -9.76
C GLY A 209 -7.43 2.26 -9.41
N THR A 210 -8.12 1.41 -8.64
CA THR A 210 -7.67 0.05 -8.32
C THR A 210 -7.61 -0.83 -9.56
N VAL A 211 -8.68 -0.82 -10.38
CA VAL A 211 -8.72 -1.57 -11.65
C VAL A 211 -7.64 -1.06 -12.61
N ALA A 212 -7.46 0.26 -12.71
CA ALA A 212 -6.42 0.85 -13.55
C ALA A 212 -5.01 0.47 -13.07
N ALA A 213 -4.76 0.44 -11.76
CA ALA A 213 -3.49 0.01 -11.19
C ALA A 213 -3.18 -1.47 -11.52
N CYS A 214 -4.19 -2.34 -11.45
CA CYS A 214 -4.06 -3.74 -11.86
C CYS A 214 -3.74 -3.88 -13.35
N ARG A 215 -4.44 -3.15 -14.23
CA ARG A 215 -4.20 -3.18 -15.69
C ARG A 215 -2.83 -2.65 -16.08
N ALA A 216 -2.32 -1.66 -15.33
CA ALA A 216 -1.00 -1.09 -15.54
C ALA A 216 0.13 -1.90 -14.86
N SER A 217 -0.16 -3.10 -14.34
CA SER A 217 0.79 -3.96 -13.63
C SER A 217 1.55 -3.24 -12.51
N LYS A 218 0.87 -2.33 -11.80
CA LYS A 218 1.45 -1.59 -10.67
C LYS A 218 1.41 -2.35 -9.35
N LEU A 219 0.72 -3.50 -9.32
CA LEU A 219 0.56 -4.37 -8.16
C LEU A 219 1.16 -5.73 -8.46
N VAL A 220 1.78 -6.34 -7.45
CA VAL A 220 2.38 -7.69 -7.51
C VAL A 220 1.31 -8.77 -7.53
N HIS A 221 0.21 -8.55 -6.81
CA HIS A 221 -0.92 -9.45 -6.63
C HIS A 221 -2.23 -8.77 -7.08
N PRO A 222 -2.40 -8.49 -8.38
CA PRO A 222 -3.60 -7.83 -8.90
C PRO A 222 -4.88 -8.64 -8.63
N ALA A 223 -4.81 -9.97 -8.63
CA ALA A 223 -5.94 -10.84 -8.30
C ALA A 223 -6.45 -10.62 -6.87
N TRP A 224 -5.55 -10.38 -5.91
CA TRP A 224 -5.90 -10.06 -4.53
C TRP A 224 -6.62 -8.71 -4.46
N ALA A 225 -6.06 -7.68 -5.10
CA ALA A 225 -6.67 -6.34 -5.09
C ALA A 225 -8.05 -6.32 -5.76
N LEU A 226 -8.24 -7.04 -6.87
CA LEU A 226 -9.54 -7.15 -7.54
C LEU A 226 -10.58 -7.88 -6.69
N ARG A 227 -10.19 -8.85 -5.86
CA ARG A 227 -11.11 -9.53 -4.93
C ARG A 227 -11.58 -8.64 -3.78
N LEU A 228 -10.81 -7.61 -3.42
CA LEU A 228 -11.23 -6.66 -2.41
C LEU A 228 -12.43 -5.82 -2.87
N VAL A 229 -12.47 -5.46 -4.16
CA VAL A 229 -13.50 -4.57 -4.75
C VAL A 229 -14.94 -5.05 -4.47
N PRO A 230 -15.37 -6.27 -4.84
CA PRO A 230 -16.74 -6.71 -4.59
C PRO A 230 -17.04 -6.91 -3.09
N CYS A 231 -16.07 -7.35 -2.29
CA CYS A 231 -16.25 -7.47 -0.84
C CYS A 231 -16.51 -6.09 -0.21
N PHE A 232 -15.70 -5.09 -0.57
CA PHE A 232 -15.89 -3.71 -0.12
C PHE A 232 -17.21 -3.12 -0.56
N HIS A 233 -17.58 -3.33 -1.82
CA HIS A 233 -18.84 -2.85 -2.35
C HIS A 233 -20.03 -3.44 -1.61
N ARG A 234 -19.99 -4.75 -1.31
CA ARG A 234 -21.05 -5.43 -0.56
C ARG A 234 -21.32 -4.75 0.80
N TYR A 235 -20.29 -4.57 1.63
CA TYR A 235 -20.44 -3.90 2.93
C TYR A 235 -21.06 -2.51 2.79
N PHE A 236 -20.61 -1.71 1.84
CA PHE A 236 -21.12 -0.36 1.63
C PHE A 236 -22.57 -0.35 1.12
N ILE A 237 -22.88 -1.11 0.06
CA ILE A 237 -24.17 -1.03 -0.62
C ILE A 237 -25.31 -1.65 0.20
N GLU A 238 -25.04 -2.71 0.95
CA GLU A 238 -26.03 -3.31 1.86
C GLU A 238 -26.42 -2.31 2.95
N ASN A 239 -25.43 -1.68 3.59
CA ASN A 239 -25.68 -0.65 4.61
C ASN A 239 -26.35 0.60 4.03
N LEU A 240 -25.97 1.05 2.84
CA LEU A 240 -26.60 2.20 2.17
C LEU A 240 -28.07 1.92 1.86
N ARG A 241 -28.39 0.75 1.28
CA ARG A 241 -29.77 0.37 0.96
C ARG A 241 -30.63 0.26 2.21
N ALA A 242 -30.10 -0.36 3.27
CA ALA A 242 -30.79 -0.45 4.56
C ALA A 242 -31.07 0.96 5.13
N PHE A 243 -30.09 1.87 5.09
CA PHE A 243 -30.24 3.23 5.59
C PHE A 243 -31.28 4.06 4.81
N LEU A 244 -31.42 3.83 3.49
CA LEU A 244 -32.39 4.53 2.65
C LEU A 244 -33.82 3.98 2.76
N GLY A 245 -33.99 2.72 3.16
CA GLY A 245 -35.27 2.02 3.11
C GLY A 245 -35.94 1.70 4.46
N ASP A 246 -35.28 1.91 5.60
CA ASP A 246 -35.67 1.47 6.96
C ASP A 246 -35.27 0.01 7.30
N GLY A 247 -34.05 -0.37 6.92
CA GLY A 247 -33.42 -1.65 7.30
C GLY A 247 -32.43 -1.52 8.46
N ASP A 248 -31.87 -2.66 8.88
CA ASP A 248 -30.82 -2.69 9.91
C ASP A 248 -29.46 -2.28 9.33
N VAL A 249 -28.85 -1.25 9.92
CA VAL A 249 -27.59 -0.64 9.46
C VAL A 249 -26.53 -0.85 10.53
N GLU A 250 -25.35 -1.30 10.12
CA GLU A 250 -24.21 -1.41 11.03
C GLU A 250 -23.88 -0.06 11.67
N ALA A 251 -23.60 -0.06 12.98
CA ALA A 251 -23.55 1.15 13.79
C ALA A 251 -22.56 2.22 13.27
N HIS A 252 -21.41 1.81 12.71
CA HIS A 252 -20.43 2.75 12.14
C HIS A 252 -20.92 3.38 10.84
N TRP A 253 -21.66 2.64 10.01
CA TRP A 253 -22.29 3.17 8.80
C TRP A 253 -23.50 4.05 9.14
N GLN A 254 -24.33 3.66 10.11
CA GLN A 254 -25.41 4.49 10.63
C GLN A 254 -24.88 5.85 11.10
N ALA A 255 -23.80 5.84 11.89
CA ALA A 255 -23.15 7.06 12.37
C ALA A 255 -22.58 7.90 11.21
N ALA A 256 -21.93 7.26 10.24
CA ALA A 256 -21.33 7.95 9.10
C ALA A 256 -22.39 8.61 8.20
N PHE A 257 -23.44 7.87 7.83
CA PHE A 257 -24.51 8.39 6.97
C PHE A 257 -25.32 9.49 7.66
N SER A 258 -25.64 9.30 8.95
CA SER A 258 -26.32 10.32 9.73
C SER A 258 -25.49 11.60 9.86
N ALA A 259 -24.18 11.48 10.07
CA ALA A 259 -23.29 12.64 10.11
C ALA A 259 -23.17 13.30 8.73
N ALA A 260 -23.00 12.53 7.66
CA ALA A 260 -22.87 13.04 6.30
C ALA A 260 -24.08 13.85 5.82
N ARG A 261 -25.29 13.54 6.31
CA ARG A 261 -26.53 14.29 5.98
C ARG A 261 -26.78 15.52 6.85
N LYS A 262 -25.99 15.78 7.89
CA LYS A 262 -26.10 17.02 8.65
C LYS A 262 -25.79 18.21 7.72
N PRO A 263 -26.63 19.25 7.66
CA PRO A 263 -26.39 20.40 6.79
C PRO A 263 -25.11 21.13 7.17
N GLU A 264 -24.27 21.41 6.17
CA GLU A 264 -23.06 22.21 6.32
C GLU A 264 -23.19 23.59 5.64
N PRO A 265 -22.50 24.64 6.12
CA PRO A 265 -22.64 26.00 5.57
C PRO A 265 -22.15 26.18 4.13
N SER A 266 -21.45 25.19 3.57
CA SER A 266 -20.97 25.25 2.18
C SER A 266 -20.88 23.86 1.55
N PRO A 267 -21.01 23.76 0.21
CA PRO A 267 -20.84 22.49 -0.51
C PRO A 267 -19.49 21.81 -0.26
N PHE A 268 -18.43 22.60 -0.06
CA PHE A 268 -17.10 22.07 0.24
C PHE A 268 -17.04 21.39 1.61
N LEU A 269 -17.65 22.01 2.63
CA LEU A 269 -17.76 21.42 3.96
C LEU A 269 -18.68 20.20 3.95
N GLN A 270 -19.80 20.25 3.22
CA GLN A 270 -20.68 19.10 3.04
C GLN A 270 -19.95 17.90 2.42
N MET A 271 -19.19 18.13 1.34
CA MET A 271 -18.35 17.10 0.72
C MET A 271 -17.32 16.56 1.71
N THR A 272 -16.59 17.45 2.40
CA THR A 272 -15.55 17.04 3.35
C THR A 272 -16.13 16.19 4.47
N GLN A 273 -17.27 16.60 5.06
CA GLN A 273 -17.97 15.86 6.10
C GLN A 273 -18.38 14.47 5.60
N SER A 274 -19.06 14.39 4.46
CA SER A 274 -19.51 13.13 3.86
C SER A 274 -18.35 12.17 3.62
N VAL A 275 -17.26 12.66 3.00
CA VAL A 275 -16.07 11.86 2.71
C VAL A 275 -15.35 11.41 3.97
N VAL A 276 -15.11 12.31 4.94
CA VAL A 276 -14.38 11.98 6.17
C VAL A 276 -15.10 10.92 6.98
N HIS A 277 -16.43 11.05 7.13
CA HIS A 277 -17.21 10.06 7.87
C HIS A 277 -17.28 8.72 7.15
N GLY A 278 -17.48 8.71 5.83
CA GLY A 278 -17.46 7.47 5.05
C GLY A 278 -16.09 6.80 5.05
N VAL A 279 -15.01 7.56 4.88
CA VAL A 279 -13.63 7.05 4.97
C VAL A 279 -13.37 6.46 6.35
N ARG A 280 -13.83 7.10 7.42
CA ARG A 280 -13.67 6.57 8.77
C ARG A 280 -14.37 5.23 8.95
N ALA A 281 -15.66 5.15 8.60
CA ALA A 281 -16.44 3.92 8.68
C ALA A 281 -15.77 2.79 7.88
N HIS A 282 -15.38 3.09 6.65
CA HIS A 282 -14.73 2.14 5.77
C HIS A 282 -13.34 1.71 6.27
N LEU A 283 -12.48 2.66 6.63
CA LEU A 283 -11.09 2.40 6.98
C LEU A 283 -10.94 1.72 8.34
N GLU A 284 -11.74 2.13 9.32
CA GLU A 284 -11.63 1.63 10.68
C GLU A 284 -12.30 0.26 10.83
N GLU A 285 -13.45 0.03 10.17
CA GLU A 285 -14.26 -1.19 10.35
C GLU A 285 -14.27 -2.13 9.15
N ASP A 286 -14.57 -1.66 7.93
CA ASP A 286 -14.73 -2.56 6.77
C ASP A 286 -13.38 -3.08 6.25
N LEU A 287 -12.41 -2.19 6.09
CA LEU A 287 -11.06 -2.48 5.61
C LEU A 287 -10.40 -3.67 6.30
N PRO A 288 -10.21 -3.69 7.63
CA PRO A 288 -9.61 -4.84 8.29
C PRO A 288 -10.40 -6.13 8.09
N ARG A 289 -11.73 -6.06 8.02
CA ARG A 289 -12.61 -7.24 7.83
C ARG A 289 -12.47 -7.81 6.43
N VAL A 290 -12.55 -6.98 5.39
CA VAL A 290 -12.43 -7.40 4.00
C VAL A 290 -11.04 -7.93 3.69
N LEU A 291 -9.98 -7.29 4.19
CA LEU A 291 -8.62 -7.81 4.01
C LEU A 291 -8.48 -9.22 4.62
N ALA A 292 -9.03 -9.44 5.81
CA ALA A 292 -9.02 -10.74 6.46
C ALA A 292 -9.91 -11.77 5.74
N GLU A 293 -11.11 -11.39 5.30
CA GLU A 293 -12.05 -12.24 4.57
C GLU A 293 -11.43 -12.76 3.27
N VAL A 294 -10.90 -11.86 2.43
CA VAL A 294 -10.26 -12.22 1.16
C VAL A 294 -9.03 -13.09 1.40
N TYR A 295 -8.21 -12.77 2.40
CA TYR A 295 -7.06 -13.61 2.73
C TYR A 295 -7.46 -15.02 3.16
N VAL A 296 -8.38 -15.15 4.13
CA VAL A 296 -8.81 -16.45 4.67
C VAL A 296 -9.43 -17.30 3.57
N ARG A 297 -10.24 -16.69 2.71
CA ARG A 297 -10.95 -17.39 1.64
C ARG A 297 -10.02 -17.85 0.51
N ASP A 298 -9.11 -16.99 0.06
CA ASP A 298 -8.40 -17.19 -1.22
C ASP A 298 -6.89 -17.52 -1.06
N TYR A 299 -6.28 -17.17 0.07
CA TYR A 299 -4.80 -17.15 0.23
C TYR A 299 -4.26 -17.86 1.47
N GLN A 300 -5.10 -18.17 2.46
CA GLN A 300 -4.66 -18.90 3.65
C GLN A 300 -4.05 -20.25 3.27
N GLY A 301 -2.86 -20.52 3.81
CA GLY A 301 -2.08 -21.73 3.50
C GLY A 301 -1.23 -21.64 2.22
N ARG A 302 -1.42 -20.60 1.38
CA ARG A 302 -0.63 -20.38 0.16
C ARG A 302 0.50 -19.36 0.37
N ALA A 303 0.27 -18.36 1.21
CA ALA A 303 1.25 -17.34 1.59
C ALA A 303 0.91 -16.76 2.96
N ASP A 304 1.81 -15.96 3.52
CA ASP A 304 1.55 -15.23 4.76
C ASP A 304 0.81 -13.92 4.45
N TYR A 305 -0.04 -13.47 5.37
CA TYR A 305 -0.81 -12.22 5.23
C TYR A 305 0.07 -11.01 4.92
N ALA A 306 1.29 -10.99 5.48
CA ALA A 306 2.27 -9.93 5.26
C ALA A 306 2.64 -9.72 3.78
N ARG A 307 2.49 -10.73 2.94
CA ARG A 307 2.83 -10.69 1.51
C ARG A 307 2.08 -9.58 0.75
N PHE A 308 0.84 -9.30 1.13
CA PHE A 308 -0.01 -8.31 0.45
C PHE A 308 0.23 -6.87 0.92
N ARG A 309 1.14 -6.66 1.89
CA ARG A 309 1.38 -5.34 2.48
C ARG A 309 1.92 -4.32 1.47
N GLY A 310 2.77 -4.77 0.53
CA GLY A 310 3.31 -3.93 -0.54
C GLY A 310 2.22 -3.35 -1.41
N ASP A 311 1.38 -4.22 -1.99
CA ASP A 311 0.23 -3.81 -2.79
C ASP A 311 -0.76 -2.96 -2.01
N TYR A 312 -1.03 -3.33 -0.74
CA TYR A 312 -1.89 -2.56 0.13
C TYR A 312 -1.42 -1.10 0.27
N TYR A 313 -0.11 -0.88 0.46
CA TYR A 313 0.44 0.48 0.55
C TYR A 313 0.46 1.18 -0.81
N ALA A 314 0.79 0.47 -1.89
CA ALA A 314 0.76 1.00 -3.26
C ALA A 314 -0.62 1.55 -3.67
N LEU A 315 -1.71 0.96 -3.16
CA LEU A 315 -3.08 1.49 -3.32
C LEU A 315 -3.29 2.86 -2.65
N GLY A 316 -2.32 3.39 -1.90
CA GLY A 316 -2.38 4.75 -1.35
C GLY A 316 -2.49 5.82 -2.43
N HIS A 317 -1.77 5.65 -3.53
CA HIS A 317 -1.85 6.58 -4.66
C HIS A 317 -3.22 6.56 -5.36
N VAL A 318 -3.95 5.44 -5.26
CA VAL A 318 -5.33 5.36 -5.76
C VAL A 318 -6.25 6.27 -4.94
N LEU A 319 -6.11 6.26 -3.61
CA LEU A 319 -6.86 7.15 -2.72
C LEU A 319 -6.54 8.63 -2.98
N GLU A 320 -5.26 8.97 -3.13
CA GLU A 320 -4.81 10.33 -3.48
C GLU A 320 -5.44 10.81 -4.79
N GLY A 321 -5.37 9.97 -5.85
CA GLY A 321 -5.97 10.28 -7.14
C GLY A 321 -7.49 10.42 -7.10
N ALA A 322 -8.18 9.61 -6.31
CA ALA A 322 -9.63 9.72 -6.11
C ALA A 322 -10.02 11.04 -5.41
N GLY A 323 -9.28 11.44 -4.38
CA GLY A 323 -9.49 12.72 -3.69
C GLY A 323 -9.27 13.93 -4.62
N GLU A 324 -8.23 13.89 -5.45
CA GLU A 324 -7.98 14.94 -6.47
C GLU A 324 -9.11 15.04 -7.48
N ARG A 325 -9.67 13.91 -7.94
CA ARG A 325 -10.81 13.88 -8.87
C ARG A 325 -12.07 14.42 -8.22
N LEU A 326 -12.40 13.98 -7.00
CA LEU A 326 -13.59 14.43 -6.29
C LEU A 326 -13.60 15.95 -6.09
N LEU A 327 -12.47 16.56 -5.77
CA LEU A 327 -12.40 18.01 -5.61
C LEU A 327 -12.62 18.79 -6.90
N ARG A 328 -12.46 18.16 -8.07
CA ARG A 328 -12.81 18.79 -9.35
C ARG A 328 -14.31 19.01 -9.49
N GLU A 329 -15.12 18.15 -8.87
CA GLU A 329 -16.58 18.22 -8.89
C GLU A 329 -17.15 19.34 -7.99
N VAL A 330 -16.39 19.84 -7.00
CA VAL A 330 -16.88 20.92 -6.13
C VAL A 330 -16.93 22.25 -6.87
N PRO A 331 -18.09 22.94 -6.92
CA PRO A 331 -18.22 24.24 -7.56
C PRO A 331 -17.20 25.24 -7.00
N THR A 332 -16.50 25.96 -7.88
CA THR A 332 -15.41 26.87 -7.49
C THR A 332 -15.86 27.94 -6.50
N GLN A 333 -17.13 28.37 -6.59
CA GLN A 333 -17.74 29.36 -5.70
C GLN A 333 -17.87 28.87 -4.25
N GLY A 334 -18.08 27.56 -4.03
CA GLY A 334 -18.21 26.93 -2.71
C GLY A 334 -16.88 26.58 -2.04
N VAL A 335 -15.76 26.76 -2.74
CA VAL A 335 -14.41 26.50 -2.20
C VAL A 335 -13.87 27.76 -1.50
N PRO A 336 -13.38 27.67 -0.24
CA PRO A 336 -12.81 28.80 0.48
C PRO A 336 -11.72 29.51 -0.33
N LYS A 337 -11.66 30.86 -0.27
CA LYS A 337 -10.71 31.67 -1.08
C LYS A 337 -9.26 31.19 -0.97
N ARG A 338 -8.82 30.80 0.24
CA ARG A 338 -7.48 30.22 0.49
C ARG A 338 -7.23 28.91 -0.27
N VAL A 339 -8.23 28.03 -0.32
CA VAL A 339 -8.17 26.74 -1.04
C VAL A 339 -8.25 26.99 -2.55
N ARG A 340 -9.04 27.97 -3.00
CA ARG A 340 -9.15 28.37 -4.41
C ARG A 340 -7.85 28.97 -4.95
N ALA A 341 -7.22 29.87 -4.19
CA ALA A 341 -5.91 30.44 -4.51
C ALA A 341 -4.83 29.35 -4.58
N LEU A 342 -4.86 28.39 -3.65
CA LEU A 342 -3.97 27.22 -3.69
C LEU A 342 -4.29 26.27 -4.84
N ARG A 343 -5.55 26.12 -5.28
CA ARG A 343 -5.95 25.23 -6.38
C ARG A 343 -5.46 25.71 -7.74
N GLY A 344 -5.39 27.02 -7.97
CA GLY A 344 -4.84 27.61 -9.20
C GLY A 344 -3.32 27.54 -9.31
N LEU A 345 -2.62 27.41 -8.17
CA LEU A 345 -1.15 27.37 -8.12
C LEU A 345 -0.59 25.97 -7.83
N PHE A 346 -1.30 25.14 -7.05
CA PHE A 346 -0.83 23.87 -6.47
C PHE A 346 -1.98 22.85 -6.20
N PRO A 347 -2.48 22.13 -7.23
CA PRO A 347 -3.65 21.26 -7.10
C PRO A 347 -3.51 20.16 -6.03
N LYS A 348 -2.31 19.58 -5.85
CA LYS A 348 -2.07 18.45 -4.93
C LYS A 348 -2.11 18.82 -3.44
N THR A 349 -1.66 20.02 -3.06
CA THR A 349 -1.49 20.41 -1.65
C THR A 349 -2.77 20.96 -1.01
N ALA A 350 -3.72 21.43 -1.82
CA ALA A 350 -4.98 21.98 -1.33
C ALA A 350 -5.94 20.90 -0.80
N VAL A 351 -6.00 19.76 -1.50
CA VAL A 351 -6.75 18.55 -1.12
C VAL A 351 -6.16 17.96 0.15
N ASP A 352 -4.86 17.71 0.10
CA ASP A 352 -4.10 17.07 1.17
C ASP A 352 -4.23 17.86 2.45
N ARG A 353 -4.10 19.18 2.44
CA ARG A 353 -4.16 19.97 3.67
C ARG A 353 -5.59 20.11 4.22
N ALA A 354 -6.62 20.10 3.37
CA ALA A 354 -8.00 20.21 3.81
C ALA A 354 -8.56 18.88 4.34
N VAL A 355 -8.22 17.75 3.69
CA VAL A 355 -8.61 16.41 4.12
C VAL A 355 -7.72 15.93 5.27
N ARG A 356 -6.39 16.18 5.25
CA ARG A 356 -5.51 15.85 6.39
C ARG A 356 -5.89 16.65 7.64
N GLY A 357 -6.31 17.90 7.50
CA GLY A 357 -6.78 18.70 8.65
C GLY A 357 -8.14 18.27 9.22
N ALA A 358 -8.90 17.42 8.52
CA ALA A 358 -10.20 16.91 8.95
C ALA A 358 -10.19 15.42 9.32
N TYR A 359 -9.24 14.66 8.79
CA TYR A 359 -8.96 13.27 9.15
C TYR A 359 -7.45 13.14 9.38
N ASP A 360 -7.01 13.64 10.54
CA ASP A 360 -5.61 13.58 10.95
C ASP A 360 -5.15 12.11 10.92
N ASP A 361 -4.01 11.87 10.26
CA ASP A 361 -3.24 10.63 10.29
C ASP A 361 -3.77 9.42 9.47
N LEU A 362 -4.32 9.68 8.28
CA LEU A 362 -4.71 8.63 7.31
C LEU A 362 -3.63 7.54 7.08
N PRO A 363 -2.33 7.86 6.92
CA PRO A 363 -1.29 6.83 6.76
C PRO A 363 -1.21 5.86 7.95
N THR A 364 -1.26 6.37 9.19
CA THR A 364 -1.25 5.52 10.38
C THR A 364 -2.52 4.71 10.50
N LYS A 365 -3.69 5.30 10.22
CA LYS A 365 -4.97 4.57 10.26
C LYS A 365 -5.00 3.42 9.26
N ARG A 366 -4.46 3.62 8.05
CA ARG A 366 -4.26 2.56 7.05
C ARG A 366 -3.37 1.44 7.56
N ARG A 367 -2.21 1.78 8.13
CA ARG A 367 -1.31 0.80 8.76
C ARG A 367 -2.02 0.02 9.88
N GLN A 368 -2.74 0.71 10.77
CA GLN A 368 -3.51 0.08 11.85
C GLN A 368 -4.61 -0.85 11.33
N ALA A 369 -5.30 -0.47 10.24
CA ALA A 369 -6.30 -1.30 9.60
C ALA A 369 -5.70 -2.59 9.02
N PHE A 370 -4.56 -2.51 8.34
CA PHE A 370 -3.86 -3.70 7.85
C PHE A 370 -3.46 -4.64 9.00
N GLU A 371 -2.90 -4.10 10.09
CA GLU A 371 -2.54 -4.86 11.29
C GLU A 371 -3.76 -5.46 12.00
N ARG A 372 -4.90 -4.75 12.02
CA ARG A 372 -6.16 -5.29 12.55
C ARG A 372 -6.67 -6.44 11.69
N GLY A 373 -6.55 -6.35 10.36
CA GLY A 373 -6.83 -7.48 9.46
C GLY A 373 -5.96 -8.70 9.76
N GLU A 374 -4.65 -8.52 9.99
CA GLU A 374 -3.76 -9.62 10.38
C GLU A 374 -4.22 -10.30 11.70
N ARG A 375 -4.65 -9.50 12.68
CA ARG A 375 -5.21 -10.03 13.94
C ARG A 375 -6.50 -10.81 13.69
N LEU A 376 -7.38 -10.32 12.82
CA LEU A 376 -8.62 -11.00 12.46
C LEU A 376 -8.36 -12.34 11.76
N VAL A 377 -7.39 -12.41 10.85
CA VAL A 377 -6.96 -13.67 10.22
C VAL A 377 -6.56 -14.71 11.27
N ARG A 378 -5.78 -14.31 12.28
CA ARG A 378 -5.38 -15.23 13.38
C ARG A 378 -6.58 -15.73 14.18
N LEU A 379 -7.59 -14.88 14.39
CA LEU A 379 -8.82 -15.27 15.10
C LEU A 379 -9.70 -16.20 14.26
N LEU A 380 -9.84 -15.92 12.95
CA LEU A 380 -10.62 -16.73 12.01
C LEU A 380 -9.95 -18.10 11.78
N GLY A 381 -8.63 -18.14 11.61
CA GLY A 381 -7.87 -19.38 11.42
C GLY A 381 -7.89 -20.31 12.63
N ARG A 382 -8.04 -19.78 13.85
CA ARG A 382 -8.22 -20.59 15.08
C ARG A 382 -9.59 -21.26 15.13
N LYS A 383 -10.64 -20.66 14.55
CA LYS A 383 -11.98 -21.26 14.51
C LYS A 383 -12.10 -22.41 13.52
N SER A 384 -11.19 -22.50 12.54
CA SER A 384 -11.16 -23.57 11.53
C SER A 384 -10.50 -24.86 12.01
N VAL A 385 -9.87 -24.88 13.19
CA VAL A 385 -9.28 -26.08 13.82
C VAL A 385 -10.17 -26.52 14.98
N ARG A 386 -11.32 -27.13 14.69
CA ARG A 386 -11.89 -28.14 15.59
C ARG A 386 -11.37 -29.49 15.12
N PRO A 387 -10.63 -30.25 15.94
CA PRO A 387 -10.34 -31.64 15.60
C PRO A 387 -11.67 -32.41 15.52
N PRO A 388 -11.83 -33.40 14.63
CA PRO A 388 -12.95 -34.32 14.72
C PRO A 388 -12.91 -34.97 16.10
N SER A 389 -14.06 -35.04 16.76
CA SER A 389 -14.18 -35.74 18.04
C SER A 389 -13.76 -37.19 17.83
N LEU A 390 -12.55 -37.51 18.28
CA LEU A 390 -12.08 -38.88 18.47
C LEU A 390 -12.78 -39.44 19.70
N PHE A 391 -14.06 -39.78 19.55
CA PHE A 391 -14.70 -40.79 20.38
C PHE A 391 -15.50 -41.70 19.47
N PRO A 392 -14.98 -42.90 19.16
CA PRO A 392 -15.79 -43.95 18.59
C PRO A 392 -16.77 -44.39 19.68
N GLY A 393 -18.07 -44.33 19.39
CA GLY A 393 -19.05 -45.07 20.17
C GLY A 393 -18.75 -46.57 20.01
N SER A 394 -18.00 -47.14 20.94
CA SER A 394 -17.90 -48.58 21.13
C SER A 394 -19.07 -49.06 21.98
N THR A 395 -19.77 -50.03 21.40
CA THR A 395 -20.66 -51.04 21.97
C THR A 395 -20.16 -51.73 23.25
N GLY A 396 -21.11 -52.12 24.13
CA GLY A 396 -21.00 -53.09 25.24
C GLY A 396 -20.82 -52.43 26.60
N ASP A 397 -21.69 -52.56 27.61
CA ASP A 397 -22.60 -53.67 27.97
C ASP A 397 -24.09 -53.28 28.07
#